data_AF-A0A7C6NVG9-F1
#
_entry.id   AF-A0A7C6NVG9-F1
#
_cell.length_a   1.000
_cell.length_b   1.000
_cell.length_c   1.000
_cell.angle_alpha   90.00
_cell.angle_beta   90.00
_cell.angle_gamma   90.00
#
_symmetry.space_group_name_H-M   'P 1'
#
loop_
_entity.id
_entity.type
_entity.pdbx_description
1 polymer ?
#
loop_
_entity_poly.entity_id
_entity_poly.type
_entity_poly.pdbx_seq_one_letter_code
_entity_poly.pdbx_strand_id
1 'polypeptide(L)'
;MSGYRHFEYARSAIQLNVIDYLLKPIDEKQLNETLEKVCNQLNQRREEQEKHKKLEEYEAAQDQSRLEDFWKIITQRDQERGKQLLISEEVCNRSFPTEFNHPNYQMVYVDTNIDGMLTLDNSLFSEKVCNYINGCFKNLAHVIYYSDYRGHVILLNFKEDKKAEIKNAVLALFYQIRDLNEVYGNFRINIGSSRIKSSCSKLIEAFEEAIVAEWGRLVFFGSMVTDYDQIAGLPRFDRAMVVSGQEEKGVQR
;
A
#
# COMPACT_ATOMS: atom_id res chain seq x y z
N MET A 1 71.41 -11.24 -3.46
CA MET A 1 70.53 -10.23 -2.83
C MET A 1 69.35 -9.99 -3.77
N SER A 2 68.52 -11.03 -3.96
CA SER A 2 67.21 -11.18 -3.29
C SER A 2 66.11 -10.48 -4.12
N GLY A 3 65.55 -11.08 -5.17
CA GLY A 3 65.02 -12.45 -5.21
C GLY A 3 63.79 -12.64 -4.31
N TYR A 4 63.51 -11.69 -3.41
CA TYR A 4 62.52 -11.79 -2.33
C TYR A 4 61.52 -10.63 -2.32
N ARG A 5 61.65 -9.66 -3.25
CA ARG A 5 60.73 -8.50 -3.36
C ARG A 5 59.65 -8.64 -4.44
N HIS A 6 59.71 -9.66 -5.28
CA HIS A 6 58.73 -9.87 -6.36
C HIS A 6 57.62 -10.89 -6.02
N PHE A 7 57.75 -11.62 -4.91
CA PHE A 7 56.73 -12.59 -4.46
C PHE A 7 55.62 -11.95 -3.61
N GLU A 8 55.90 -10.84 -2.92
CA GLU A 8 54.91 -10.11 -2.11
C GLU A 8 53.87 -9.37 -2.95
N TYR A 9 54.22 -8.90 -4.15
CA TYR A 9 53.26 -8.27 -5.06
C TYR A 9 52.26 -9.28 -5.66
N ALA A 10 52.71 -10.52 -5.90
CA ALA A 10 51.83 -11.60 -6.38
C ALA A 10 50.83 -12.06 -5.31
N ARG A 11 51.23 -12.08 -4.04
CA ARG A 11 50.36 -12.52 -2.95
C ARG A 11 49.21 -11.54 -2.68
N SER A 12 49.44 -10.24 -2.87
CA SER A 12 48.42 -9.21 -2.65
C SER A 12 47.38 -9.13 -3.78
N ALA A 13 47.73 -9.50 -5.02
CA ALA A 13 46.78 -9.54 -6.13
C ALA A 13 45.88 -10.80 -6.12
N ILE A 14 46.34 -11.90 -5.52
CA ILE A 14 45.49 -13.10 -5.27
C ILE A 14 44.36 -12.79 -4.26
N GLN A 15 44.54 -11.82 -3.36
CA GLN A 15 43.48 -11.39 -2.44
C GLN A 15 42.41 -10.49 -3.08
N LEU A 16 42.62 -10.05 -4.33
CA LEU A 16 41.73 -9.13 -5.04
C LEU A 16 41.06 -9.76 -6.26
N ASN A 17 40.72 -11.06 -6.23
CA ASN A 17 39.88 -11.68 -7.27
C ASN A 17 40.34 -11.37 -8.72
N VAL A 18 41.65 -11.16 -8.93
CA VAL A 18 42.21 -10.71 -10.19
C VAL A 18 42.21 -11.89 -11.15
N ILE A 19 41.46 -11.76 -12.23
CA ILE A 19 41.05 -12.85 -13.11
C ILE A 19 42.21 -13.47 -13.89
N ASP A 20 43.36 -12.80 -14.06
CA ASP A 20 44.59 -13.42 -14.57
C ASP A 20 45.83 -12.54 -14.32
N TYR A 21 46.97 -13.15 -14.01
CA TYR A 21 48.24 -12.48 -13.77
C TYR A 21 49.05 -12.41 -15.08
N LEU A 22 49.21 -11.22 -15.68
CA LEU A 22 50.03 -11.04 -16.88
C LEU A 22 51.50 -10.80 -16.50
N LEU A 23 52.39 -11.70 -16.92
CA LEU A 23 53.84 -11.59 -16.73
C LEU A 23 54.48 -10.80 -17.89
N LYS A 24 55.55 -10.04 -17.60
CA LYS A 24 56.33 -9.34 -18.64
C LYS A 24 57.32 -10.30 -19.34
N PRO A 25 57.63 -10.10 -20.63
CA PRO A 25 57.01 -9.14 -21.55
C PRO A 25 55.55 -9.52 -21.87
N ILE A 26 54.68 -8.53 -21.94
CA ILE A 26 53.24 -8.72 -22.13
C ILE A 26 53.02 -9.27 -23.54
N ASP A 27 52.46 -10.47 -23.63
CA ASP A 27 51.96 -11.03 -24.89
C ASP A 27 50.62 -10.34 -25.20
N GLU A 28 50.59 -9.53 -26.27
CA GLU A 28 49.39 -8.82 -26.73
C GLU A 28 48.20 -9.78 -26.95
N LYS A 29 48.48 -11.01 -27.37
CA LYS A 29 47.44 -12.02 -27.58
C LYS A 29 46.81 -12.43 -26.25
N GLN A 30 47.63 -12.67 -25.24
CA GLN A 30 47.18 -13.06 -23.90
C GLN A 30 46.42 -11.93 -23.21
N LEU A 31 46.84 -10.68 -23.39
CA LEU A 31 46.11 -9.50 -22.90
C LEU A 31 44.73 -9.38 -23.55
N ASN A 32 44.64 -9.52 -24.87
CA ASN A 32 43.36 -9.44 -25.60
C ASN A 32 42.42 -10.58 -25.19
N GLU A 33 42.93 -11.80 -25.03
CA GLU A 33 42.13 -12.95 -24.55
C GLU A 33 41.60 -12.72 -23.12
N THR A 34 42.40 -12.17 -22.21
CA THR A 34 41.96 -11.83 -20.85
C THR A 34 40.91 -10.70 -20.86
N LEU A 35 41.11 -9.65 -21.65
CA LEU A 35 40.14 -8.55 -21.78
C LEU A 35 38.81 -9.03 -22.39
N GLU A 36 38.86 -9.90 -23.40
CA GLU A 36 37.67 -10.48 -24.02
C GLU A 36 36.88 -11.33 -23.02
N LYS A 37 37.56 -12.16 -22.21
CA LYS A 37 36.91 -12.92 -21.12
C LYS A 37 36.24 -11.99 -20.11
N VAL A 38 36.90 -10.91 -19.69
CA VAL A 38 36.33 -9.94 -18.73
C VAL A 38 35.12 -9.22 -19.33
N CYS A 39 35.20 -8.77 -20.58
CA CYS A 39 34.09 -8.15 -21.29
C CYS A 39 32.89 -9.11 -21.40
N ASN A 40 33.12 -10.37 -21.75
CA ASN A 40 32.07 -11.38 -21.85
C ASN A 40 31.41 -11.66 -20.49
N GLN A 41 32.19 -11.75 -19.40
CA GLN A 41 31.65 -11.93 -18.05
C GLN A 41 30.84 -10.71 -17.59
N LEU A 42 31.29 -9.49 -17.90
CA LEU A 42 30.54 -8.27 -17.58
C LEU A 42 29.24 -8.17 -18.36
N ASN A 43 29.25 -8.55 -19.65
CA ASN A 43 28.05 -8.58 -20.49
C ASN A 43 27.05 -9.62 -19.98
N GLN A 44 27.49 -10.83 -19.65
CA GLN A 44 26.61 -11.86 -19.07
C GLN A 44 25.98 -11.40 -17.76
N ARG A 45 26.76 -10.80 -16.85
CA ARG A 45 26.22 -10.23 -15.60
C ARG A 45 25.20 -9.13 -15.85
N ARG A 46 25.44 -8.25 -16.83
CA ARG A 46 24.49 -7.19 -17.20
C ARG A 46 23.20 -7.79 -17.78
N GLU A 47 23.30 -8.77 -18.67
CA GLU A 47 22.13 -9.46 -19.23
C GLU A 47 21.32 -10.18 -18.16
N GLU A 48 21.97 -10.83 -17.19
CA GLU A 48 21.32 -11.46 -16.04
C GLU A 48 20.62 -10.43 -15.15
N GLN A 49 21.27 -9.31 -14.85
CA GLN A 49 20.67 -8.20 -14.09
C GLN A 49 19.47 -7.57 -14.81
N GLU A 50 19.57 -7.35 -16.11
CA GLU A 50 18.47 -6.81 -16.92
C GLU A 50 17.29 -7.79 -16.99
N LYS A 51 17.55 -9.09 -17.14
CA LYS A 51 16.52 -10.13 -17.08
C LYS A 51 15.84 -10.16 -15.72
N HIS A 52 16.61 -10.11 -14.63
CA HIS A 52 16.09 -10.10 -13.27
C HIS A 52 15.21 -8.87 -13.03
N LYS A 53 15.69 -7.68 -13.41
CA LYS A 53 14.94 -6.43 -13.29
C LYS A 53 13.64 -6.46 -14.07
N LYS A 54 13.65 -6.95 -15.32
CA LYS A 54 12.43 -7.10 -16.13
C LYS A 54 11.43 -8.07 -15.51
N LEU A 55 11.90 -9.13 -14.86
CA LEU A 55 11.04 -10.08 -14.15
C LEU A 55 10.40 -9.42 -12.94
N GLU A 56 11.18 -8.71 -12.11
CA GLU A 56 10.66 -7.95 -10.95
C GLU A 56 9.63 -6.90 -11.37
N GLU A 57 9.89 -6.14 -12.45
CA GLU A 57 8.96 -5.15 -12.99
C GLU A 57 7.66 -5.80 -13.48
N TYR A 58 7.76 -6.98 -14.11
CA TYR A 58 6.59 -7.74 -14.57
C TYR A 58 5.76 -8.28 -13.40
N GLU A 59 6.40 -8.85 -12.38
CA GLU A 59 5.74 -9.35 -11.17
C GLU A 59 5.05 -8.22 -10.41
N ALA A 60 5.73 -7.08 -10.21
CA ALA A 60 5.16 -5.91 -9.58
C ALA A 60 3.93 -5.37 -10.34
N ALA A 61 3.98 -5.34 -11.67
CA ALA A 61 2.85 -4.94 -12.50
C ALA A 61 1.65 -5.90 -12.39
N GLN A 62 1.91 -7.21 -12.31
CA GLN A 62 0.85 -8.20 -12.08
C GLN A 62 0.23 -8.05 -10.70
N ASP A 63 1.02 -7.87 -9.66
CA ASP A 63 0.54 -7.70 -8.29
C ASP A 63 -0.27 -6.42 -8.13
N GLN A 64 0.16 -5.33 -8.77
CA GLN A 64 -0.62 -4.10 -8.85
C GLN A 64 -1.99 -4.35 -9.50
N SER A 65 -2.04 -5.04 -10.65
CA SER A 65 -3.31 -5.36 -11.32
C SER A 65 -4.22 -6.24 -10.46
N ARG A 66 -3.65 -7.18 -9.70
CA ARG A 66 -4.40 -8.05 -8.79
C ARG A 66 -4.95 -7.26 -7.60
N LEU A 67 -4.18 -6.34 -7.03
CA LEU A 67 -4.67 -5.44 -5.96
C LEU A 67 -5.79 -4.53 -6.45
N GLU A 68 -5.69 -4.00 -7.66
CA GLU A 68 -6.77 -3.21 -8.25
C GLU A 68 -8.06 -4.03 -8.36
N ASP A 69 -7.96 -5.29 -8.78
CA ASP A 69 -9.12 -6.18 -8.85
C ASP A 69 -9.67 -6.56 -7.48
N PHE A 70 -8.81 -6.77 -6.49
CA PHE A 70 -9.21 -6.94 -5.09
C PHE A 70 -10.03 -5.76 -4.58
N TRP A 71 -9.54 -4.54 -4.81
CA TRP A 71 -10.24 -3.33 -4.39
C TRP A 71 -11.54 -3.11 -5.15
N LYS A 72 -11.63 -3.45 -6.44
CA LYS A 72 -12.91 -3.43 -7.18
C LYS A 72 -13.96 -4.32 -6.53
N ILE A 73 -13.59 -5.54 -6.10
CA ILE A 73 -14.53 -6.45 -5.43
C ILE A 73 -15.11 -5.80 -4.16
N ILE A 74 -14.26 -5.18 -3.34
CA ILE A 74 -14.66 -4.54 -2.08
C ILE A 74 -15.48 -3.28 -2.34
N THR A 75 -14.93 -2.35 -3.12
CA THR A 75 -15.51 -1.01 -3.34
C THR A 75 -16.80 -1.04 -4.16
N GLN A 76 -16.93 -1.99 -5.08
CA GLN A 76 -18.15 -2.23 -5.86
C GLN A 76 -19.12 -3.19 -5.19
N ARG A 77 -18.77 -3.73 -4.01
CA ARG A 77 -19.61 -4.66 -3.23
C ARG A 77 -20.01 -5.89 -4.05
N ASP A 78 -19.06 -6.42 -4.82
CA ASP A 78 -19.28 -7.58 -5.70
C ASP A 78 -19.38 -8.84 -4.85
N GLN A 79 -20.62 -9.17 -4.44
CA GLN A 79 -20.92 -10.32 -3.61
C GLN A 79 -20.60 -11.65 -4.32
N GLU A 80 -20.72 -11.71 -5.64
CA GLU A 80 -20.51 -12.94 -6.39
C GLU A 80 -19.03 -13.30 -6.47
N ARG A 81 -18.17 -12.33 -6.82
CA ARG A 81 -16.70 -12.52 -6.76
C ARG A 81 -16.21 -12.64 -5.32
N GLY A 82 -16.79 -11.89 -4.38
CA GLY A 82 -16.47 -11.97 -2.96
C GLY A 82 -16.65 -13.38 -2.38
N LYS A 83 -17.78 -14.04 -2.69
CA LYS A 83 -18.07 -15.44 -2.32
C LYS A 83 -17.15 -16.48 -2.97
N GLN A 84 -16.33 -16.11 -3.95
CA GLN A 84 -15.41 -17.03 -4.61
C GLN A 84 -13.96 -16.79 -4.18
N LEU A 85 -13.58 -15.51 -4.04
CA LEU A 85 -12.19 -15.09 -3.90
C LEU A 85 -11.83 -14.63 -2.48
N LEU A 86 -12.81 -14.31 -1.62
CA LEU A 86 -12.60 -13.87 -0.24
C LEU A 86 -13.03 -14.92 0.80
N ILE A 87 -13.30 -16.17 0.38
CA ILE A 87 -13.87 -17.20 1.26
C ILE A 87 -12.95 -17.63 2.41
N SER A 88 -11.64 -17.56 2.20
CA SER A 88 -10.63 -17.88 3.19
C SER A 88 -9.36 -17.11 2.88
N GLU A 89 -8.52 -16.94 3.89
CA GLU A 89 -7.25 -16.22 3.81
C GLU A 89 -6.30 -16.88 2.79
N GLU A 90 -6.31 -18.23 2.73
CA GLU A 90 -5.53 -19.00 1.76
C GLU A 90 -5.95 -18.71 0.31
N VAL A 91 -7.25 -18.69 0.03
CA VAL A 91 -7.75 -18.38 -1.31
C VAL A 91 -7.49 -16.92 -1.65
N CYS A 92 -7.70 -16.02 -0.69
CA CYS A 92 -7.48 -14.59 -0.87
C CYS A 92 -6.00 -14.29 -1.19
N ASN A 93 -5.06 -14.80 -0.39
CA ASN A 93 -3.62 -14.64 -0.59
C ASN A 93 -3.10 -15.31 -1.87
N ARG A 94 -3.76 -16.36 -2.36
CA ARG A 94 -3.45 -16.96 -3.66
C ARG A 94 -3.97 -16.10 -4.81
N SER A 95 -5.11 -15.46 -4.65
CA SER A 95 -5.74 -14.62 -5.68
C SER A 95 -5.14 -13.22 -5.73
N PHE A 96 -4.68 -12.68 -4.61
CA PHE A 96 -4.20 -11.32 -4.45
C PHE A 96 -2.96 -11.27 -3.54
N PRO A 97 -2.05 -10.30 -3.70
CA PRO A 97 -0.89 -10.15 -2.82
C PRO A 97 -1.29 -9.49 -1.49
N THR A 98 -2.20 -10.13 -0.74
CA THR A 98 -2.78 -9.60 0.51
C THR A 98 -2.04 -10.01 1.77
N GLU A 99 -1.22 -11.06 1.70
CA GLU A 99 -0.37 -11.55 2.80
C GLU A 99 -1.06 -11.69 4.17
N PHE A 100 -2.36 -12.01 4.18
CA PHE A 100 -3.14 -12.16 5.40
C PHE A 100 -2.60 -13.28 6.28
N ASN A 101 -2.23 -12.94 7.51
CA ASN A 101 -1.58 -13.85 8.46
C ASN A 101 -2.08 -13.66 9.90
N HIS A 102 -3.12 -12.84 10.10
CA HIS A 102 -3.68 -12.52 11.40
C HIS A 102 -5.21 -12.70 11.42
N PRO A 103 -5.81 -12.96 12.60
CA PRO A 103 -7.23 -13.33 12.68
C PRO A 103 -8.19 -12.13 12.59
N ASN A 104 -7.72 -10.91 12.88
CA ASN A 104 -8.59 -9.74 12.94
C ASN A 104 -8.42 -8.85 11.72
N TYR A 105 -9.56 -8.37 11.22
CA TYR A 105 -9.68 -7.45 10.11
C TYR A 105 -10.51 -6.24 10.52
N GLN A 106 -10.05 -5.05 10.16
CA GLN A 106 -10.84 -3.83 10.34
C GLN A 106 -10.67 -2.94 9.13
N MET A 107 -11.79 -2.39 8.64
CA MET A 107 -11.80 -1.37 7.61
C MET A 107 -11.88 0.01 8.26
N VAL A 108 -11.02 0.91 7.82
CA VAL A 108 -11.03 2.33 8.20
C VAL A 108 -11.20 3.14 6.92
N TYR A 109 -12.25 3.95 6.87
CA TYR A 109 -12.57 4.82 5.75
C TYR A 109 -12.29 6.26 6.15
N VAL A 110 -11.50 6.97 5.35
CA VAL A 110 -11.13 8.38 5.58
C VAL A 110 -11.71 9.20 4.44
N ASP A 111 -12.60 10.13 4.78
CA ASP A 111 -13.23 11.07 3.86
C ASP A 111 -12.75 12.48 4.16
N THR A 112 -12.44 13.25 3.10
CA THR A 112 -12.06 14.64 3.23
C THR A 112 -12.81 15.52 2.23
N ASN A 113 -13.16 16.75 2.59
CA ASN A 113 -13.76 17.67 1.62
C ASN A 113 -12.76 18.28 0.61
N ILE A 114 -11.52 17.78 0.57
CA ILE A 114 -10.45 18.18 -0.36
C ILE A 114 -10.23 17.14 -1.48
N ASP A 115 -11.07 16.10 -1.56
CA ASP A 115 -10.88 14.92 -2.44
C ASP A 115 -10.48 15.20 -3.91
N GLY A 116 -10.82 16.37 -4.48
CA GLY A 116 -10.33 16.81 -5.79
C GLY A 116 -8.82 17.05 -5.91
N MET A 117 -8.10 17.34 -4.82
CA MET A 117 -6.62 17.45 -4.78
C MET A 117 -5.93 16.15 -4.37
N LEU A 118 -6.65 15.25 -3.70
CA LEU A 118 -6.16 13.95 -3.24
C LEU A 118 -6.05 12.90 -4.34
N THR A 119 -6.81 13.09 -5.42
CA THR A 119 -6.89 12.22 -6.60
C THR A 119 -5.80 12.47 -7.63
N LEU A 120 -4.99 13.52 -7.46
CA LEU A 120 -3.77 13.67 -8.24
C LEU A 120 -2.78 12.62 -7.72
N ASP A 121 -2.64 11.52 -8.47
CA ASP A 121 -1.51 10.60 -8.32
C ASP A 121 -0.23 11.44 -8.22
N ASN A 122 0.53 11.24 -7.13
CA ASN A 122 1.74 11.99 -6.77
C ASN A 122 1.58 13.42 -6.23
N SER A 123 0.43 13.79 -5.63
CA SER A 123 0.38 15.02 -4.82
C SER A 123 1.19 14.86 -3.52
N LEU A 124 1.86 15.93 -3.07
CA LEU A 124 2.54 15.95 -1.76
C LEU A 124 1.60 15.65 -0.58
N PHE A 125 0.30 15.91 -0.75
CA PHE A 125 -0.71 15.66 0.28
C PHE A 125 -1.02 14.16 0.39
N SER A 126 -1.29 13.49 -0.73
CA SER A 126 -1.53 12.03 -0.75
C SER A 126 -0.30 11.25 -0.29
N GLU A 127 0.92 11.69 -0.65
CA GLU A 127 2.16 11.11 -0.14
C GLU A 127 2.27 11.23 1.40
N LYS A 128 1.96 12.40 1.96
CA LYS A 128 1.95 12.61 3.42
C LYS A 128 0.92 11.74 4.12
N VAL A 129 -0.30 11.65 3.59
CA VAL A 129 -1.35 10.78 4.15
C VAL A 129 -0.90 9.33 4.15
N CYS A 130 -0.31 8.85 3.05
CA CYS A 130 0.25 7.49 2.97
C CYS A 130 1.35 7.26 4.02
N ASN A 131 2.26 8.23 4.20
CA ASN A 131 3.30 8.16 5.23
C ASN A 131 2.73 8.12 6.66
N TYR A 132 1.66 8.86 6.93
CA TYR A 132 0.96 8.81 8.23
C TYR A 132 0.28 7.48 8.47
N ILE A 133 -0.42 6.92 7.46
CA ILE A 133 -1.02 5.59 7.54
C ILE A 133 0.05 4.55 7.89
N ASN A 134 1.13 4.51 7.11
CA ASN A 134 2.23 3.58 7.33
C ASN A 134 2.90 3.78 8.70
N GLY A 135 3.06 5.03 9.14
CA GLY A 135 3.64 5.36 10.44
C GLY A 135 2.77 4.94 11.62
N CYS A 136 1.47 5.26 11.59
CA CYS A 136 0.51 4.98 12.65
C CYS A 136 0.34 3.48 12.92
N PHE A 137 0.34 2.67 11.87
CA PHE A 137 0.07 1.23 11.97
C PHE A 137 1.32 0.35 11.90
N LYS A 138 2.51 0.97 11.80
CA LYS A 138 3.79 0.26 11.79
C LYS A 138 3.91 -0.68 13.00
N ASN A 139 4.23 -1.95 12.76
CA ASN A 139 4.33 -3.00 13.78
C ASN A 139 3.01 -3.32 14.55
N LEU A 140 1.89 -2.73 14.15
CA LEU A 140 0.57 -2.99 14.75
C LEU A 140 -0.30 -3.84 13.84
N ALA A 141 -0.27 -3.57 12.53
CA ALA A 141 -1.05 -4.29 11.53
C ALA A 141 -0.27 -4.47 10.23
N HIS A 142 -0.63 -5.51 9.47
CA HIS A 142 -0.41 -5.52 8.03
C HIS A 142 -1.46 -4.59 7.40
N VAL A 143 -1.00 -3.62 6.61
CA VAL A 143 -1.83 -2.54 6.06
C VAL A 143 -1.90 -2.67 4.55
N ILE A 144 -3.12 -2.73 4.02
CA ILE A 144 -3.38 -2.57 2.58
C ILE A 144 -4.25 -1.34 2.44
N TYR A 145 -3.83 -0.38 1.63
CA TYR A 145 -4.58 0.87 1.44
C TYR A 145 -4.98 1.05 -0.02
N TYR A 146 -6.08 1.76 -0.23
CA TYR A 146 -6.59 2.17 -1.52
C TYR A 146 -7.16 3.57 -1.42
N SER A 147 -7.05 4.34 -2.49
CA SER A 147 -7.62 5.68 -2.56
C SER A 147 -8.26 5.89 -3.92
N ASP A 148 -9.43 6.50 -3.93
CA ASP A 148 -10.09 7.01 -5.12
C ASP A 148 -10.62 8.43 -4.87
N TYR A 149 -11.46 8.93 -5.77
CA TYR A 149 -12.08 10.25 -5.65
C TYR A 149 -13.14 10.38 -4.57
N ARG A 150 -13.50 9.28 -3.89
CA ARG A 150 -14.51 9.25 -2.83
C ARG A 150 -13.86 9.28 -1.45
N GLY A 151 -12.59 8.90 -1.34
CA GLY A 151 -11.82 8.89 -0.11
C GLY A 151 -10.75 7.79 -0.06
N HIS A 152 -10.21 7.55 1.12
CA HIS A 152 -9.22 6.51 1.38
C HIS A 152 -9.83 5.34 2.14
N VAL A 153 -9.49 4.14 1.71
CA VAL A 153 -9.86 2.87 2.35
C VAL A 153 -8.60 2.22 2.89
N ILE A 154 -8.59 1.89 4.17
CA ILE A 154 -7.47 1.24 4.85
C ILE A 154 -7.98 -0.09 5.41
N LEU A 155 -7.38 -1.18 4.96
CA LEU A 155 -7.58 -2.51 5.52
C LEU A 155 -6.45 -2.83 6.49
N LEU A 156 -6.82 -3.10 7.73
CA LEU A 156 -5.91 -3.51 8.81
C LEU A 156 -6.09 -5.01 9.09
N ASN A 157 -5.03 -5.80 8.94
CA ASN A 157 -4.96 -7.19 9.40
C ASN A 157 -3.99 -7.32 10.59
N PHE A 158 -4.49 -7.70 11.77
CA PHE A 158 -3.74 -7.58 13.02
C PHE A 158 -4.07 -8.66 14.07
N LYS A 159 -3.19 -8.81 15.05
CA LYS A 159 -3.32 -9.79 16.15
C LYS A 159 -4.32 -9.34 17.21
N GLU A 160 -4.87 -10.30 17.96
CA GLU A 160 -5.87 -10.06 19.02
C GLU A 160 -5.38 -9.09 20.11
N ASP A 161 -4.10 -9.18 20.48
CA ASP A 161 -3.49 -8.33 21.50
C ASP A 161 -3.32 -6.87 21.06
N LYS A 162 -3.50 -6.56 19.76
CA LYS A 162 -3.32 -5.22 19.18
C LYS A 162 -4.59 -4.37 19.10
N LYS A 163 -5.73 -4.89 19.54
CA LYS A 163 -7.03 -4.20 19.45
C LYS A 163 -7.02 -2.79 20.05
N ALA A 164 -6.45 -2.62 21.23
CA ALA A 164 -6.41 -1.32 21.91
C ALA A 164 -5.45 -0.35 21.20
N GLU A 165 -4.27 -0.81 20.78
CA GLU A 165 -3.30 0.02 20.06
C GLU A 165 -3.84 0.45 18.69
N ILE A 166 -4.56 -0.42 17.96
CA ILE A 166 -5.20 -0.06 16.68
C ILE A 166 -6.19 1.08 16.88
N LYS A 167 -7.04 1.02 17.91
CA LYS A 167 -7.98 2.12 18.20
C LYS A 167 -7.26 3.44 18.45
N ASN A 168 -6.17 3.42 19.21
CA ASN A 168 -5.36 4.61 19.46
C ASN A 168 -4.64 5.10 18.19
N ALA A 169 -4.19 4.18 17.33
CA ALA A 169 -3.53 4.51 16.07
C ALA A 169 -4.49 5.20 15.08
N VAL A 170 -5.77 4.77 15.01
CA VAL A 170 -6.79 5.45 14.20
C VAL A 170 -7.02 6.89 14.70
N LEU A 171 -7.08 7.10 16.02
CA LEU A 171 -7.19 8.45 16.60
C LEU A 171 -5.95 9.30 16.30
N ALA A 172 -4.75 8.72 16.39
CA ALA A 172 -3.51 9.41 16.04
C ALA A 172 -3.49 9.81 14.56
N LEU A 173 -3.92 8.90 13.67
CA LEU A 173 -4.03 9.17 12.23
C LEU A 173 -4.95 10.36 11.96
N PHE A 174 -6.12 10.40 12.60
CA PHE A 174 -7.05 11.53 12.47
C PHE A 174 -6.37 12.86 12.80
N TYR A 175 -5.68 12.94 13.93
CA TYR A 175 -5.01 14.18 14.34
C TYR A 175 -3.88 14.56 13.38
N GLN A 176 -3.08 13.59 12.93
CA GLN A 176 -2.00 13.85 11.97
C GLN A 176 -2.49 14.38 10.62
N ILE A 177 -3.57 13.80 10.08
CA ILE A 177 -4.17 14.30 8.84
C ILE A 177 -4.80 15.67 9.10
N ARG A 178 -5.47 15.88 10.24
CA ARG A 178 -6.12 17.14 10.60
C ARG A 178 -5.13 18.29 10.73
N ASP A 179 -3.95 18.04 11.26
CA ASP A 179 -2.92 19.07 11.42
C ASP A 179 -2.37 19.55 10.06
N LEU A 180 -2.62 18.81 8.96
CA LEU A 180 -2.37 19.31 7.61
C LEU A 180 -3.25 20.52 7.25
N ASN A 181 -4.32 20.81 8.00
CA ASN A 181 -5.11 22.03 7.86
C ASN A 181 -4.25 23.30 7.95
N GLU A 182 -3.17 23.27 8.74
CA GLU A 182 -2.26 24.41 8.89
C GLU A 182 -1.50 24.74 7.61
N VAL A 183 -1.24 23.72 6.79
CA VAL A 183 -0.39 23.82 5.59
C VAL A 183 -1.23 23.94 4.31
N TYR A 184 -2.35 23.22 4.22
CA TYR A 184 -3.16 23.10 3.00
C TYR A 184 -4.48 23.87 3.06
N GLY A 185 -4.71 24.63 4.13
CA GLY A 185 -5.96 25.36 4.35
C GLY A 185 -7.00 24.52 5.06
N ASN A 186 -8.11 25.15 5.46
CA ASN A 186 -9.08 24.52 6.35
C ASN A 186 -9.92 23.46 5.61
N PHE A 187 -9.75 22.19 6.01
CA PHE A 187 -10.55 21.08 5.53
C PHE A 187 -11.10 20.24 6.68
N ARG A 188 -12.17 19.52 6.36
CA ARG A 188 -12.84 18.59 7.26
C ARG A 188 -12.37 17.19 6.94
N ILE A 189 -12.07 16.44 7.99
CA ILE A 189 -11.76 15.02 7.92
C ILE A 189 -12.79 14.27 8.74
N ASN A 190 -13.26 13.15 8.21
CA ASN A 190 -14.06 12.19 8.94
C ASN A 190 -13.45 10.81 8.75
N ILE A 191 -13.39 10.05 9.84
CA ILE A 191 -12.92 8.66 9.80
C ILE A 191 -14.03 7.76 10.30
N GLY A 192 -14.43 6.79 9.49
CA GLY A 192 -15.34 5.71 9.88
C GLY A 192 -14.58 4.40 10.07
N SER A 193 -14.78 3.75 11.21
CA SER A 193 -14.17 2.43 11.50
C SER A 193 -15.24 1.35 11.56
N SER A 194 -15.01 0.24 10.84
CA SER A 194 -15.86 -0.94 10.91
C SER A 194 -15.74 -1.66 12.26
N ARG A 195 -16.62 -2.62 12.50
CA ARG A 195 -16.35 -3.63 13.53
C ARG A 195 -15.17 -4.49 13.10
N ILE A 196 -14.53 -5.08 14.09
CA ILE A 196 -13.50 -6.08 13.86
C ILE A 196 -14.16 -7.35 13.34
N LYS A 197 -13.71 -7.84 12.19
CA LYS A 197 -14.12 -9.12 11.60
C LYS A 197 -13.05 -10.17 11.86
N SER A 198 -13.49 -11.41 12.05
CA SER A 198 -12.63 -12.56 12.33
C SER A 198 -12.22 -13.35 11.08
N SER A 199 -12.50 -12.83 9.88
CA SER A 199 -12.22 -13.51 8.61
C SER A 199 -12.28 -12.53 7.44
N CYS A 200 -11.47 -12.78 6.40
CA CYS A 200 -11.48 -12.01 5.15
C CYS A 200 -12.82 -12.13 4.37
N SER A 201 -13.64 -13.13 4.64
CA SER A 201 -14.96 -13.29 4.01
C SER A 201 -15.94 -12.15 4.31
N LYS A 202 -15.68 -11.40 5.39
CA LYS A 202 -16.51 -10.27 5.83
C LYS A 202 -15.94 -8.91 5.43
N LEU A 203 -14.95 -8.84 4.54
CA LEU A 203 -14.32 -7.57 4.16
C LEU A 203 -15.28 -6.62 3.45
N ILE A 204 -16.19 -7.15 2.62
CA ILE A 204 -17.23 -6.32 1.98
C ILE A 204 -18.13 -5.71 3.07
N GLU A 205 -18.64 -6.52 4.01
CA GLU A 205 -19.44 -6.05 5.15
C GLU A 205 -18.69 -5.02 5.99
N ALA A 206 -17.40 -5.25 6.30
CA ALA A 206 -16.57 -4.31 7.03
C ALA A 206 -16.44 -2.96 6.29
N PHE A 207 -16.26 -3.00 4.98
CA PHE A 207 -16.20 -1.78 4.17
C PHE A 207 -17.52 -1.00 4.19
N GLU A 208 -18.66 -1.70 4.13
CA GLU A 208 -19.97 -1.05 4.29
C GLU A 208 -20.11 -0.40 5.67
N GLU A 209 -19.73 -1.10 6.74
CA GLU A 209 -19.75 -0.57 8.11
C GLU A 209 -18.86 0.68 8.25
N ALA A 210 -17.66 0.68 7.68
CA ALA A 210 -16.75 1.82 7.73
C ALA A 210 -17.33 3.05 7.01
N ILE A 211 -17.93 2.88 5.83
CA ILE A 211 -18.62 3.98 5.12
C ILE A 211 -19.81 4.50 5.93
N VAL A 212 -20.62 3.59 6.50
CA VAL A 212 -21.77 4.00 7.30
C VAL A 212 -21.30 4.74 8.55
N ALA A 213 -20.23 4.28 9.21
CA ALA A 213 -19.60 4.94 10.34
C ALA A 213 -19.16 6.37 10.00
N GLU A 214 -18.58 6.58 8.82
CA GLU A 214 -18.21 7.90 8.33
C GLU A 214 -19.43 8.83 8.21
N TRP A 215 -20.59 8.33 7.77
CA TRP A 215 -21.83 9.11 7.72
C TRP A 215 -22.33 9.59 9.09
N GLY A 216 -21.80 9.04 10.19
CA GLY A 216 -21.98 9.57 11.55
C GLY A 216 -21.71 11.08 11.64
N ARG A 217 -20.90 11.64 10.74
CA ARG A 217 -20.70 13.10 10.58
C ARG A 217 -22.01 13.90 10.46
N LEU A 218 -23.05 13.33 9.84
CA LEU A 218 -24.35 13.98 9.62
C LEU A 218 -25.15 14.09 10.92
N VAL A 219 -24.85 13.22 11.88
CA VAL A 219 -25.54 13.14 13.17
C VAL A 219 -24.78 13.93 14.23
N PHE A 220 -23.46 13.82 14.26
CA PHE A 220 -22.62 14.40 15.31
C PHE A 220 -22.07 15.79 15.00
N PHE A 221 -22.24 16.30 13.78
CA PHE A 221 -21.82 17.64 13.33
C PHE A 221 -20.36 18.00 13.69
N GLY A 222 -19.40 17.53 12.91
CA GLY A 222 -17.99 17.92 13.04
C GLY A 222 -17.02 16.88 12.49
N SER A 223 -15.73 17.21 12.49
CA SER A 223 -14.66 16.25 12.18
C SER A 223 -14.49 15.27 13.33
N MET A 224 -14.64 13.98 13.05
CA MET A 224 -14.69 12.94 14.07
C MET A 224 -14.14 11.60 13.56
N VAL A 225 -13.64 10.79 14.49
CA VAL A 225 -13.48 9.34 14.33
C VAL A 225 -14.71 8.66 14.90
N THR A 226 -15.44 7.92 14.07
CA THR A 226 -16.67 7.21 14.45
C THR A 226 -16.48 5.71 14.28
N ASP A 227 -16.72 4.94 15.33
CA ASP A 227 -16.84 3.49 15.29
C ASP A 227 -18.27 3.11 14.86
N TYR A 228 -18.44 2.10 14.01
CA TYR A 228 -19.76 1.67 13.53
C TYR A 228 -20.76 1.38 14.66
N ASP A 229 -20.30 0.82 15.79
CA ASP A 229 -21.16 0.54 16.95
C ASP A 229 -21.81 1.80 17.56
N GLN A 230 -21.21 2.98 17.38
CA GLN A 230 -21.77 4.24 17.89
C GLN A 230 -23.01 4.69 17.12
N ILE A 231 -23.20 4.20 15.88
CA ILE A 231 -24.28 4.61 14.99
C ILE A 231 -25.16 3.45 14.50
N ALA A 232 -24.80 2.20 14.79
CA ALA A 232 -25.50 1.01 14.30
C ALA A 232 -26.99 0.97 14.71
N GLY A 233 -27.36 1.64 15.82
CA GLY A 233 -28.73 1.77 16.29
C GLY A 233 -29.51 2.97 15.75
N LEU A 234 -28.88 3.83 14.94
CA LEU A 234 -29.55 4.99 14.36
C LEU A 234 -30.41 4.58 13.15
N PRO A 235 -31.49 5.32 12.85
CA PRO A 235 -32.26 5.10 11.63
C PRO A 235 -31.33 5.21 10.41
N ARG A 236 -31.39 4.23 9.50
CA ARG A 236 -30.62 4.30 8.26
C ARG A 236 -31.12 5.47 7.44
N PHE A 237 -30.28 6.48 7.25
CA PHE A 237 -30.55 7.56 6.32
C PHE A 237 -30.43 7.02 4.89
N ASP A 238 -31.55 6.92 4.19
CA ASP A 238 -31.56 6.63 2.74
C ASP A 238 -31.32 7.94 1.99
N ARG A 239 -30.41 7.94 1.00
CA ARG A 239 -30.17 9.09 0.12
C ARG A 239 -31.45 9.56 -0.56
N ALA A 240 -32.38 8.66 -0.84
CA ALA A 240 -33.70 9.01 -1.40
C ALA A 240 -34.52 9.94 -0.49
N MET A 241 -34.28 9.93 0.83
CA MET A 241 -34.97 10.80 1.80
C MET A 241 -34.40 12.22 1.85
N VAL A 242 -33.18 12.45 1.35
CA VAL A 242 -32.53 13.78 1.32
C VAL A 242 -32.82 14.52 0.00
N VAL A 243 -33.06 13.77 -1.09
CA VAL A 243 -33.27 14.35 -2.44
C VAL A 243 -34.74 14.75 -2.70
N SER A 244 -35.66 14.51 -1.77
CA SER A 244 -37.04 14.99 -1.92
C SER A 244 -37.20 16.44 -1.43
N GLY A 245 -36.98 17.39 -2.33
CA GLY A 245 -37.50 18.75 -2.19
C GLY A 245 -36.54 19.84 -2.67
N GLN A 246 -36.89 20.43 -3.82
CA GLN A 246 -36.27 21.62 -4.43
C GLN A 246 -35.12 21.37 -5.42
N GLU A 247 -35.39 20.72 -6.55
CA GLU A 247 -34.69 21.07 -7.81
C GLU A 247 -35.46 20.68 -9.10
N GLU A 248 -36.80 20.65 -9.06
CA GLU A 248 -37.63 20.36 -10.25
C GLU A 248 -38.63 21.47 -10.62
N LYS A 249 -38.31 22.73 -10.32
CA LYS A 249 -39.03 23.88 -10.92
C LYS A 249 -38.04 24.90 -11.43
N GLY A 250 -37.54 24.69 -12.63
CA GLY A 250 -36.70 25.70 -13.25
C GLY A 250 -36.19 25.48 -14.66
N VAL A 251 -36.69 24.55 -15.49
CA VAL A 251 -36.52 24.65 -16.94
C VAL A 251 -37.69 23.96 -17.66
N GLN A 252 -38.73 24.71 -17.99
CA GLN A 252 -39.53 24.44 -19.18
C GLN A 252 -40.21 25.73 -19.66
N ARG A 253 -39.62 26.28 -20.73
CA ARG A 253 -40.09 27.31 -21.67
C ARG A 253 -40.17 28.76 -21.19
#